data_AF-A0A7V2SAQ0-F1
#
_entry.id   AF-A0A7V2SAQ0-F1
#
_cell.length_a   1.000
_cell.length_b   1.000
_cell.length_c   1.000
_cell.angle_alpha   90.00
_cell.angle_beta   90.00
_cell.angle_gamma   90.00
#
_symmetry.space_group_name_H-M   'P 1'
#
loop_
_entity.id
_entity.type
_entity.pdbx_description
1 polymer ?
#
loop_
_entity_poly.entity_id
_entity_poly.type
_entity_poly.pdbx_seq_one_letter_code
_entity_poly.pdbx_strand_id
1 'polypeptide(L)'
;MSIWFNAVDIDQVNAFSNKGLTHTLAIHIDEITDHQLKGSMPVTEAVLQPMGLLHGGATISLGETLASIAAYLTIDPQKYACVGQHIDANHIKSATNGV
;
A
#
# COMPACT_ATOMS: atom_id res chain seq x y z
N MET A 1 3.39 12.40 -19.80
CA MET A 1 2.02 11.87 -19.78
C MET A 1 1.91 11.01 -18.54
N SER A 2 0.92 11.26 -17.70
CA SER A 2 0.69 10.49 -16.47
C SER A 2 0.30 9.04 -16.77
N ILE A 3 0.62 8.11 -15.85
CA ILE A 3 0.20 6.70 -15.98
C ILE A 3 -1.23 6.45 -15.49
N TRP A 4 -1.84 7.41 -14.80
CA TRP A 4 -3.18 7.28 -14.22
C TRP A 4 -4.26 7.48 -15.28
N PHE A 5 -5.36 6.72 -15.16
CA PHE A 5 -6.49 6.79 -16.08
C PHE A 5 -7.24 8.13 -15.97
N ASN A 6 -7.37 8.65 -14.75
CA ASN A 6 -8.00 9.93 -14.43
C ASN A 6 -7.09 10.78 -13.53
N ALA A 7 -7.43 12.06 -13.36
CA ALA A 7 -6.83 12.88 -12.32
C ALA A 7 -7.06 12.24 -10.95
N VAL A 8 -6.00 12.19 -10.13
CA VAL A 8 -6.00 11.51 -8.83
C VAL A 8 -5.98 12.54 -7.71
N ASP A 9 -6.88 12.37 -6.75
CA ASP A 9 -6.93 13.13 -5.50
C ASP A 9 -6.51 12.20 -4.36
N ILE A 10 -5.39 12.52 -3.71
CA ILE A 10 -4.78 11.68 -2.66
C ILE A 10 -5.71 11.53 -1.44
N ASP A 11 -6.48 12.56 -1.11
CA ASP A 11 -7.38 12.54 0.04
C ASP A 11 -8.55 11.58 -0.23
N GLN A 12 -9.05 11.56 -1.46
CA GLN A 12 -10.07 10.61 -1.88
C GLN A 12 -9.56 9.17 -1.87
N VAL A 13 -8.32 8.95 -2.32
CA VAL A 13 -7.70 7.61 -2.30
C VAL A 13 -7.54 7.10 -0.87
N ASN A 14 -7.02 7.94 0.03
CA ASN A 14 -6.89 7.59 1.45
C ASN A 14 -8.25 7.32 2.09
N ALA A 15 -9.26 8.16 1.86
CA ALA A 15 -10.61 7.97 2.40
C ALA A 15 -11.25 6.65 1.92
N PHE A 16 -11.11 6.33 0.63
CA PHE A 16 -11.65 5.09 0.07
C PHE A 16 -10.96 3.83 0.61
N SER A 17 -9.66 3.94 0.87
CA SER A 17 -8.80 2.82 1.30
C SER A 17 -8.84 2.59 2.81
N ASN A 18 -9.41 3.50 3.60
CA ASN A 18 -9.43 3.46 5.06
C ASN A 18 -10.45 2.44 5.64
N LYS A 19 -10.26 1.16 5.32
CA LYS A 19 -11.06 0.03 5.84
C LYS A 19 -10.26 -1.27 5.79
N GLY A 20 -10.73 -2.29 6.51
CA GLY A 20 -10.12 -3.63 6.49
C GLY A 20 -8.64 -3.59 6.88
N LEU A 21 -7.81 -4.40 6.20
CA LEU A 21 -6.41 -4.55 6.57
C LEU A 21 -5.59 -3.25 6.40
N THR A 22 -5.90 -2.42 5.41
CA THR A 22 -5.28 -1.10 5.22
C THR A 22 -5.44 -0.23 6.46
N HIS A 23 -6.66 -0.18 7.01
CA HIS A 23 -6.94 0.53 8.25
C HIS A 23 -6.24 -0.13 9.45
N THR A 24 -6.34 -1.46 9.58
CA THR A 24 -5.73 -2.21 10.69
C THR A 24 -4.22 -2.00 10.77
N LEU A 25 -3.53 -1.91 9.63
CA LEU A 25 -2.09 -1.68 9.56
C LEU A 25 -1.71 -0.20 9.54
N ALA A 26 -2.69 0.72 9.56
CA ALA A 26 -2.48 2.16 9.43
C ALA A 26 -1.63 2.53 8.19
N ILE A 27 -1.91 1.87 7.07
CA ILE A 27 -1.26 2.18 5.78
C ILE A 27 -1.83 3.50 5.26
N HIS A 28 -0.94 4.39 4.81
CA HIS A 28 -1.29 5.71 4.31
C HIS A 28 -0.61 5.99 2.97
N ILE A 29 -1.30 6.66 2.04
CA ILE A 29 -0.71 7.14 0.78
C ILE A 29 -0.13 8.53 1.02
N ASP A 30 1.19 8.66 0.83
CA ASP A 30 1.95 9.86 1.17
C ASP A 30 2.15 10.78 -0.04
N GLU A 31 2.30 10.20 -1.23
CA GLU A 31 2.59 10.96 -2.45
C GLU A 31 2.07 10.22 -3.68
N ILE A 32 1.48 10.98 -4.61
CA ILE A 32 1.17 10.51 -5.96
C ILE A 32 1.75 11.53 -6.96
N THR A 33 2.65 11.05 -7.80
CA THR A 33 3.22 11.81 -8.94
C THR A 33 2.67 11.25 -10.24
N ASP A 34 3.04 11.82 -11.39
CA ASP A 34 2.62 11.29 -12.71
C ASP A 34 3.02 9.84 -12.99
N HIS A 35 3.98 9.29 -12.24
CA HIS A 35 4.60 7.99 -12.52
C HIS A 35 4.78 7.10 -11.30
N GLN A 36 4.35 7.54 -10.12
CA GLN A 36 4.62 6.83 -8.87
C GLN A 36 3.55 7.11 -7.82
N LEU A 37 3.20 6.08 -7.06
CA LEU A 37 2.46 6.18 -5.81
C LEU A 37 3.37 5.68 -4.68
N LYS A 38 3.45 6.45 -3.60
CA LYS A 38 4.18 6.10 -2.38
C LYS A 38 3.23 6.07 -1.19
N GLY A 39 3.51 5.18 -0.27
CA GLY A 39 2.82 5.12 1.00
C GLY A 39 3.69 4.49 2.08
N SER A 40 3.25 4.66 3.31
CA SER A 40 3.95 4.27 4.52
C SER A 40 3.04 3.43 5.42
N MET A 41 3.68 2.72 6.35
CA MET A 41 3.03 1.91 7.37
C MET A 41 3.85 2.02 8.65
N PRO A 42 3.28 2.50 9.78
CA PRO A 42 4.05 2.66 11.00
C PRO A 42 4.46 1.32 11.60
N VAL A 43 5.70 1.23 12.07
CA VAL A 43 6.21 0.06 12.79
C VAL A 43 5.85 0.21 14.26
N THR A 44 4.74 -0.43 14.64
CA THR A 44 4.19 -0.47 16.01
C THR A 44 4.23 -1.90 16.58
N GLU A 45 4.01 -2.08 17.88
CA GLU A 45 3.96 -3.41 18.51
C GLU A 45 2.96 -4.36 17.83
N ALA A 46 1.86 -3.83 17.28
CA ALA A 46 0.83 -4.61 16.61
C ALA A 46 1.31 -5.28 15.30
N VAL A 47 2.39 -4.78 14.69
CA VAL A 47 2.94 -5.30 13.42
C VAL A 47 4.32 -5.96 13.59
N LEU A 48 4.80 -6.11 14.83
CA LEU A 48 6.01 -6.85 15.11
C LEU A 48 5.74 -8.36 15.15
N GLN A 49 6.69 -9.16 14.68
CA GLN A 49 6.76 -10.58 14.99
C GLN A 49 7.25 -10.79 16.44
N PRO A 50 7.10 -11.99 17.02
CA PRO A 50 7.44 -12.27 18.44
C PRO A 50 8.87 -11.92 18.87
N MET A 51 9.79 -11.80 17.91
CA MET A 51 11.19 -11.40 18.15
C MET A 51 11.42 -9.88 18.17
N GLY A 52 10.35 -9.07 18.12
CA GLY A 52 10.44 -7.60 18.17
C GLY A 52 10.88 -6.95 16.86
N LEU A 53 10.83 -7.68 15.74
CA LEU A 53 11.15 -7.18 14.40
C LEU A 53 9.86 -6.97 13.61
N LEU A 54 9.84 -6.08 12.62
CA LEU A 54 8.71 -5.94 11.70
C LEU A 54 8.36 -7.30 11.08
N HIS A 55 7.09 -7.68 11.12
CA HIS A 55 6.61 -8.91 10.54
C HIS A 55 6.70 -8.83 9.00
N GLY A 56 7.36 -9.81 8.36
CA GLY A 56 7.56 -9.80 6.90
C GLY A 56 6.25 -9.74 6.10
N GLY A 57 5.20 -10.41 6.59
CA GLY A 57 3.85 -10.31 6.02
C GLY A 57 3.23 -8.91 6.10
N ALA A 58 3.61 -8.08 7.08
CA ALA A 58 3.16 -6.69 7.14
C ALA A 58 3.82 -5.85 6.04
N THR A 59 5.11 -6.08 5.76
CA THR A 59 5.81 -5.49 4.61
C THR A 59 5.15 -5.89 3.27
N ILE A 60 4.81 -7.17 3.11
CA ILE A 60 4.12 -7.65 1.90
C ILE A 60 2.72 -7.03 1.80
N SER A 61 2.00 -6.91 2.92
CA SER A 61 0.66 -6.29 2.95
C SER A 61 0.71 -4.80 2.53
N LEU A 62 1.73 -4.05 2.95
CA LEU A 62 1.98 -2.70 2.46
C LEU A 62 2.21 -2.72 0.94
N GLY A 63 3.13 -3.55 0.45
CA GLY A 63 3.44 -3.66 -0.99
C GLY A 63 2.21 -3.98 -1.84
N GLU A 64 1.46 -5.02 -1.47
CA GLU A 64 0.24 -5.45 -2.17
C GLU A 64 -0.85 -4.37 -2.16
N THR A 65 -0.99 -3.64 -1.04
CA THR A 65 -1.98 -2.55 -0.92
C THR A 65 -1.65 -1.42 -1.88
N LEU A 66 -0.40 -0.94 -1.88
CA LEU A 66 0.05 0.13 -2.78
C LEU A 66 -0.07 -0.29 -4.26
N ALA A 67 0.33 -1.53 -4.58
CA ALA A 67 0.24 -2.07 -5.93
C ALA A 67 -1.21 -2.20 -6.41
N SER A 68 -2.11 -2.66 -5.55
CA SER A 68 -3.54 -2.81 -5.87
C SER A 68 -4.22 -1.46 -6.10
N ILE A 69 -3.92 -0.45 -5.27
CA ILE A 69 -4.42 0.91 -5.45
C ILE A 69 -3.88 1.49 -6.76
N ALA A 70 -2.57 1.37 -7.02
CA ALA A 70 -1.97 1.84 -8.26
C ALA A 70 -2.59 1.17 -9.49
N ALA A 71 -2.78 -0.17 -9.46
CA ALA A 71 -3.42 -0.90 -10.55
C ALA A 71 -4.82 -0.37 -10.83
N TYR A 72 -5.64 -0.17 -9.79
CA TYR A 72 -6.98 0.39 -9.93
C TYR A 72 -6.98 1.80 -10.55
N LEU A 73 -6.02 2.65 -10.20
CA LEU A 73 -5.89 4.01 -10.74
C LEU A 73 -5.45 4.05 -12.22
N THR A 74 -4.92 2.96 -12.77
CA THR A 74 -4.46 2.87 -14.17
C THR A 74 -5.49 2.32 -15.14
N ILE A 75 -6.66 1.90 -14.66
CA ILE A 75 -7.72 1.27 -15.48
C ILE A 75 -9.00 2.08 -15.50
N ASP A 76 -9.88 1.79 -16.47
CA ASP A 76 -11.27 2.25 -16.46
C ASP A 76 -12.09 1.41 -15.47
N PRO A 77 -12.49 1.97 -14.30
CA PRO A 77 -13.16 1.20 -13.25
C PRO A 77 -14.61 0.81 -13.60
N GLN A 78 -15.17 1.35 -14.69
CA GLN A 78 -16.50 0.93 -15.17
C GLN A 78 -16.43 -0.35 -16.02
N LYS A 79 -15.24 -0.71 -16.53
CA LYS A 79 -15.04 -1.86 -17.42
C LYS A 79 -14.20 -2.96 -16.80
N TYR A 80 -13.27 -2.59 -15.93
CA TYR A 80 -12.26 -3.50 -15.42
C TYR A 80 -12.22 -3.48 -13.90
N ALA A 81 -11.76 -4.59 -13.33
CA ALA A 81 -11.43 -4.73 -11.92
C ALA A 81 -10.05 -5.37 -11.80
N CYS A 82 -9.32 -5.00 -10.75
CA CYS A 82 -7.99 -5.53 -10.45
C CYS A 82 -8.07 -6.46 -9.24
N VAL A 83 -7.39 -7.60 -9.33
CA VAL A 83 -7.22 -8.55 -8.22
C VAL A 83 -5.78 -9.03 -8.20
N GLY A 84 -5.17 -9.04 -7.01
CA GLY A 84 -3.84 -9.59 -6.80
C GLY A 84 -3.76 -11.05 -7.27
N GLN A 85 -2.76 -11.37 -8.08
CA GLN A 85 -2.54 -12.72 -8.59
C GLN A 85 -1.32 -13.37 -7.94
N HIS A 86 -0.26 -12.59 -7.77
CA HIS A 86 1.02 -13.04 -7.22
C HIS A 86 1.80 -11.85 -6.69
N ILE A 87 2.45 -12.05 -5.54
CA ILE A 87 3.43 -11.12 -4.99
C ILE A 87 4.58 -11.95 -4.40
N ASP A 88 5.80 -11.51 -4.65
CA ASP A 88 7.02 -12.04 -4.07
C ASP A 88 7.85 -10.92 -3.46
N ALA A 89 8.62 -11.25 -2.42
CA ALA A 89 9.47 -10.28 -1.74
C ALA A 89 10.67 -10.97 -1.09
N ASN A 90 11.79 -10.24 -1.03
CA ASN A 90 12.95 -10.60 -0.22
C ASN A 90 13.09 -9.59 0.93
N HIS A 91 13.22 -10.09 2.16
CA HIS A 91 13.43 -9.24 3.33
C HIS A 91 14.93 -8.95 3.51
N ILE A 92 15.36 -7.73 3.15
CA ILE A 92 16.78 -7.36 3.12
C ILE A 92 17.30 -6.86 4.48
N LYS A 93 16.48 -6.13 5.23
CA LYS A 93 16.84 -5.54 6.52
C LYS A 93 15.63 -5.48 7.44
N SER A 94 15.87 -5.69 8.73
CA SER A 94 14.85 -5.59 9.77
C SER A 94 14.59 -4.13 10.19
N ALA A 95 13.33 -3.84 10.50
CA ALA A 95 12.90 -2.61 11.18
C ALA A 95 12.32 -2.97 12.56
N THR A 96 12.44 -2.06 13.53
CA THR A 96 11.93 -2.23 14.91
C THR A 96 11.06 -1.07 15.39
N ASN A 97 11.11 0.08 14.71
CA ASN A 97 10.28 1.27 14.94
C ASN A 97 10.34 2.19 13.71
N GLY A 98 9.52 3.24 13.71
CA GLY A 98 9.55 4.34 12.73
C GLY A 98 8.35 4.37 11.77
N VAL A 99 8.44 5.31 10.83
CA VAL A 99 7.59 5.49 9.64
C VAL A 99 8.53 5.80 8.47
#